data_AF-A0A519X3X2-F1
#
_entry.id   AF-A0A519X3X2-F1
#
_cell.length_a   1.000
_cell.length_b   1.000
_cell.length_c   1.000
_cell.angle_alpha   90.00
_cell.angle_beta   90.00
_cell.angle_gamma   90.00
#
_symmetry.space_group_name_H-M   'P 1'
#
loop_
_entity.id
_entity.type
_entity.pdbx_description
1 polymer ?
#
loop_
_entity_poly.entity_id
_entity_poly.type
_entity_poly.pdbx_seq_one_letter_code
_entity_poly.pdbx_strand_id
1 'polypeptide(L)'
;PYIYTEDKAVIDIAAQLLIIAGFFQLFDGTQVVGLGILRGIGDVNVPTIITFVAYWIIGIPLAYVLGMVLNLGVNGIWYGLTFGLLTASILLFFRFQQKTILLNEVLG
;
A
#
# COMPACT_ATOMS: atom_id res chain seq x y z
N PRO A 1 -18.10 4.41 12.32
CA PRO A 1 -19.06 4.94 11.30
C PRO A 1 -20.14 5.87 11.86
N TYR A 2 -20.67 5.61 13.06
CA TYR A 2 -21.73 6.41 13.70
C TYR A 2 -21.44 7.91 13.87
N ILE A 3 -20.18 8.33 13.84
CA ILE A 3 -19.79 9.75 13.91
C ILE A 3 -20.21 10.52 12.63
N TYR A 4 -20.32 9.84 11.49
CA TYR A 4 -20.53 10.47 10.18
C TYR A 4 -21.95 10.34 9.63
N THR A 5 -22.71 9.31 10.02
CA THR A 5 -24.04 9.03 9.47
C THR A 5 -24.86 8.17 10.41
N GLU A 6 -26.18 8.31 10.35
CA GLU A 6 -27.17 7.47 11.03
C GLU A 6 -27.78 6.39 10.11
N ASP A 7 -27.47 6.42 8.81
CA ASP A 7 -27.94 5.41 7.87
C ASP A 7 -27.27 4.05 8.16
N LYS A 8 -28.08 3.09 8.61
CA LYS A 8 -27.63 1.75 8.97
C LYS A 8 -26.93 1.03 7.82
N ALA A 9 -27.41 1.17 6.59
CA ALA A 9 -26.80 0.50 5.44
C ALA A 9 -25.37 0.98 5.20
N VAL A 10 -25.13 2.29 5.38
CA VAL A 10 -23.80 2.89 5.24
C VAL A 10 -22.90 2.50 6.43
N ILE A 11 -23.46 2.48 7.65
CA ILE A 11 -22.73 2.08 8.86
C ILE A 11 -22.20 0.65 8.72
N ASP A 12 -23.02 -0.29 8.27
CA ASP A 12 -22.65 -1.70 8.16
C ASP A 12 -21.52 -1.91 7.15
N ILE A 13 -21.57 -1.24 6.00
CA ILE A 13 -20.51 -1.28 4.99
C ILE A 13 -19.23 -0.65 5.55
N ALA A 14 -19.33 0.55 6.13
CA ALA A 14 -18.16 1.25 6.67
C ALA A 14 -17.49 0.50 7.83
N ALA A 15 -18.26 -0.23 8.65
CA ALA A 15 -17.72 -1.05 9.73
C ALA A 15 -16.82 -2.17 9.19
N GLN A 16 -17.21 -2.83 8.10
CA GLN A 16 -16.38 -3.85 7.44
C GLN A 16 -15.10 -3.25 6.85
N LEU A 17 -15.22 -2.10 6.19
CA LEU A 17 -14.09 -1.40 5.59
C LEU A 17 -13.06 -0.92 6.64
N LEU A 18 -13.50 -0.55 7.85
CA LEU A 18 -12.60 -0.16 8.94
C LEU A 18 -11.64 -1.29 9.36
N ILE A 19 -12.09 -2.55 9.31
CA ILE A 19 -11.22 -3.69 9.59
C ILE A 19 -10.13 -3.77 8.53
N ILE A 20 -10.49 -3.64 7.25
CA ILE A 20 -9.54 -3.63 6.13
C ILE A 20 -8.57 -2.45 6.27
N ALA A 21 -9.08 -1.27 6.63
CA ALA A 21 -8.30 -0.06 6.87
C ALA A 21 -7.25 -0.25 7.98
N GLY A 22 -7.58 -1.02 9.03
CA GLY A 22 -6.62 -1.36 10.09
C GLY A 22 -5.39 -2.10 9.56
N PHE A 23 -5.58 -3.10 8.70
CA PHE A 23 -4.46 -3.82 8.06
C PHE A 23 -3.73 -2.97 7.03
N PHE A 24 -4.48 -2.24 6.22
CA PHE A 24 -3.97 -1.28 5.24
C PHE A 24 -2.97 -0.30 5.88
N GLN A 25 -3.25 0.21 7.08
CA GLN A 25 -2.42 1.20 7.76
C GLN A 25 -1.00 0.72 8.05
N LEU A 26 -0.81 -0.59 8.29
CA LEU A 26 0.51 -1.18 8.54
C LEU A 26 1.40 -1.08 7.30
N PHE A 27 0.83 -1.39 6.13
CA PHE A 27 1.54 -1.31 4.87
C PHE A 27 1.75 0.13 4.44
N ASP A 28 0.75 0.99 4.59
CA ASP A 28 0.84 2.42 4.33
C ASP A 28 1.98 3.08 5.12
N GLY A 29 2.02 2.86 6.44
CA GLY A 29 3.10 3.37 7.28
C GLY A 29 4.48 2.88 6.83
N THR A 30 4.60 1.59 6.51
CA THR A 30 5.87 1.00 6.04
C THR A 30 6.31 1.61 4.71
N GLN A 31 5.38 1.76 3.76
CA GLN A 31 5.63 2.35 2.44
C GLN A 31 6.10 3.80 2.57
N VAL A 32 5.41 4.60 3.38
CA VAL A 32 5.71 6.02 3.58
C VAL A 32 7.08 6.21 4.25
N VAL A 33 7.38 5.42 5.28
CA VAL A 33 8.69 5.47 5.95
C VAL A 33 9.81 5.04 5.01
N GLY A 34 9.66 3.91 4.30
CA GLY A 34 10.67 3.43 3.35
C GLY A 34 10.94 4.44 2.23
N LEU A 35 9.89 5.06 1.71
CA LEU A 35 10.00 6.13 0.72
C LEU A 35 10.71 7.35 1.28
N GLY A 36 10.40 7.76 2.51
CA GLY A 36 11.04 8.89 3.19
C GLY A 36 12.54 8.67 3.40
N ILE A 37 12.93 7.48 3.85
CA ILE A 37 14.34 7.12 4.07
C ILE A 37 15.11 7.15 2.75
N LEU A 38 14.60 6.49 1.71
CA LEU A 38 15.27 6.40 0.40
C LEU A 38 15.42 7.78 -0.24
N ARG A 39 14.40 8.63 -0.15
CA ARG A 39 14.48 10.02 -0.62
C ARG A 39 15.48 10.84 0.19
N GLY A 40 15.54 10.63 1.51
CA GLY A 40 16.48 11.32 2.40
C GLY A 40 17.95 11.05 2.07
N ILE A 41 18.27 9.85 1.56
CA ILE A 41 19.62 9.48 1.10
C ILE A 41 19.87 9.80 -0.39
N GLY A 42 18.94 10.51 -1.05
CA GLY A 42 19.05 10.93 -2.44
C GLY A 42 18.57 9.91 -3.48
N ASP A 43 18.03 8.76 -3.08
CA ASP A 43 17.42 7.78 -4.00
C ASP A 43 15.94 8.09 -4.24
N VAL A 44 15.67 8.88 -5.29
CA VAL A 44 14.30 9.35 -5.62
C VAL A 44 13.67 8.61 -6.79
N ASN A 45 14.47 8.21 -7.78
CA ASN A 45 13.95 7.69 -9.05
C ASN A 45 13.42 6.25 -8.89
N VAL A 46 14.18 5.39 -8.22
CA VAL A 46 13.81 3.97 -8.06
C VAL A 46 12.56 3.81 -7.19
N PRO A 47 12.45 4.46 -6.01
CA PRO A 47 11.22 4.40 -5.21
C PRO A 47 9.99 4.92 -5.95
N THR A 48 10.14 5.96 -6.77
CA THR A 48 9.03 6.52 -7.55
C THR A 48 8.50 5.50 -8.56
N ILE A 49 9.39 4.85 -9.32
CA ILE A 49 8.99 3.79 -10.27
C ILE A 49 8.33 2.62 -9.52
N ILE A 50 8.88 2.20 -8.38
CA ILE A 50 8.30 1.15 -7.54
C ILE A 50 6.86 1.50 -7.16
N THR A 51 6.61 2.69 -6.62
CA THR A 51 5.26 3.11 -6.22
C THR A 51 4.31 3.20 -7.41
N PHE A 52 4.78 3.68 -8.56
CA PHE A 52 3.98 3.73 -9.78
C PHE A 52 3.54 2.33 -10.21
N VAL A 53 4.47 1.38 -10.34
CA VAL A 53 4.17 0.00 -10.72
C VAL A 53 3.23 -0.68 -9.71
N ALA A 54 3.52 -0.53 -8.42
CA ALA A 54 2.73 -1.15 -7.36
C ALA A 54 1.26 -0.70 -7.38
N TYR A 55 0.99 0.59 -7.63
CA TYR A 55 -0.39 1.07 -7.70
C TYR A 55 -1.04 0.84 -9.06
N TRP A 56 -0.35 1.15 -10.15
CA TRP A 56 -0.95 1.13 -11.48
C TRP A 56 -1.04 -0.26 -12.10
N ILE A 57 0.00 -1.09 -11.93
CA ILE A 57 0.08 -2.39 -12.59
C ILE A 57 -0.47 -3.49 -11.68
N ILE A 58 -0.40 -3.30 -10.37
CA ILE A 58 -0.83 -4.32 -9.41
C ILE A 58 -2.12 -3.87 -8.72
N GLY A 59 -2.10 -2.78 -7.97
CA GLY A 59 -3.24 -2.32 -7.17
C GLY A 59 -4.52 -2.12 -7.97
N ILE A 60 -4.48 -1.35 -9.06
CA ILE A 60 -5.65 -1.05 -9.89
C ILE A 60 -6.23 -2.31 -10.56
N PRO A 61 -5.45 -3.15 -11.27
CA PRO A 61 -5.98 -4.38 -11.85
C PRO A 61 -6.54 -5.34 -10.81
N LEU A 62 -5.89 -5.49 -9.65
CA LEU A 62 -6.40 -6.35 -8.58
C LEU A 62 -7.70 -5.79 -8.01
N ALA A 63 -7.80 -4.48 -7.79
CA ALA A 63 -9.03 -3.83 -7.33
C ALA A 63 -10.18 -4.03 -8.32
N TYR A 64 -9.90 -3.93 -9.62
CA TYR A 64 -10.89 -4.20 -10.66
C TYR A 64 -11.35 -5.66 -10.67
N VAL A 65 -10.41 -6.61 -10.63
CA VAL A 65 -10.73 -8.04 -10.63
C VAL A 65 -11.51 -8.41 -9.37
N LEU A 66 -11.03 -8.03 -8.19
CA LEU A 66 -11.70 -8.37 -6.93
C LEU A 66 -13.05 -7.66 -6.79
N GLY A 67 -13.10 -6.37 -7.10
CA GLY A 67 -14.31 -5.55 -6.92
C GLY A 67 -15.40 -5.86 -7.94
N MET A 68 -15.03 -5.92 -9.23
CA MET A 68 -15.98 -6.02 -10.33
C MET A 68 -16.14 -7.45 -10.86
N VAL A 69 -15.03 -8.14 -11.13
CA VAL A 69 -15.08 -9.49 -11.75
C VAL A 69 -15.56 -10.54 -10.73
N LEU A 70 -15.05 -10.49 -9.49
CA LEU A 70 -15.44 -11.39 -8.41
C LEU A 70 -16.60 -10.89 -7.57
N ASN A 71 -17.20 -9.73 -7.93
CA ASN A 71 -18.36 -9.15 -7.26
C ASN A 71 -18.19 -8.94 -5.74
N LEU A 72 -16.97 -8.70 -5.26
CA LEU A 72 -16.74 -8.33 -3.85
C LEU A 72 -17.05 -6.85 -3.57
N GLY A 73 -17.45 -6.09 -4.59
CA GLY A 73 -17.84 -4.69 -4.48
C GLY A 73 -16.74 -3.84 -3.87
N VAL A 74 -17.12 -2.97 -2.91
CA VAL A 74 -16.19 -2.04 -2.26
C VAL A 74 -15.10 -2.75 -1.46
N ASN A 75 -15.38 -3.92 -0.86
CA ASN A 75 -14.38 -4.70 -0.14
C ASN A 75 -13.26 -5.16 -1.09
N GLY A 76 -13.63 -5.61 -2.29
CA GLY A 76 -12.67 -5.99 -3.33
C GLY A 76 -11.75 -4.86 -3.76
N ILE A 77 -12.28 -3.64 -3.87
CA ILE A 77 -11.49 -2.44 -4.20
C ILE A 77 -10.46 -2.16 -3.11
N TRP A 78 -10.88 -2.22 -1.84
CA TRP A 78 -9.99 -2.00 -0.69
C TRP A 78 -8.93 -3.09 -0.53
N TYR A 79 -9.26 -4.34 -0.85
CA TYR A 79 -8.26 -5.41 -0.92
C TYR A 79 -7.22 -5.13 -2.00
N GLY A 80 -7.65 -4.77 -3.22
CA GLY A 80 -6.72 -4.45 -4.31
C GLY A 80 -5.77 -3.30 -3.96
N LEU A 81 -6.30 -2.26 -3.32
CA LEU A 81 -5.49 -1.14 -2.83
C LEU A 81 -4.48 -1.59 -1.75
N THR A 82 -4.94 -2.39 -0.77
CA THR A 82 -4.07 -2.97 0.27
C THR A 82 -2.95 -3.82 -0.33
N PHE A 83 -3.22 -4.61 -1.38
CA PHE A 83 -2.21 -5.38 -2.09
C PHE A 83 -1.21 -4.50 -2.85
N GLY A 84 -1.66 -3.39 -3.44
CA GLY A 84 -0.78 -2.39 -4.05
C GLY A 84 0.21 -1.82 -3.03
N LEU A 85 -0.29 -1.44 -1.85
CA LEU A 85 0.55 -0.98 -0.74
C LEU A 85 1.52 -2.04 -0.23
N LEU A 86 1.03 -3.26 0.03
CA LEU A 86 1.86 -4.38 0.44
C LEU A 86 3.04 -4.57 -0.52
N THR A 87 2.75 -4.53 -1.82
CA THR A 87 3.78 -4.67 -2.85
C THR A 87 4.78 -3.52 -2.82
N ALA A 88 4.31 -2.27 -2.71
CA ALA A 88 5.18 -1.12 -2.58
C ALA A 88 6.08 -1.22 -1.34
N SER A 89 5.52 -1.57 -0.19
CA SER A 89 6.25 -1.72 1.08
C SER A 89 7.36 -2.77 0.99
N ILE A 90 7.06 -3.94 0.42
CA ILE A 90 8.04 -5.01 0.24
C ILE A 90 9.18 -4.56 -0.67
N LEU A 91 8.85 -3.97 -1.84
CA LEU A 91 9.86 -3.54 -2.81
C LEU A 91 10.74 -2.40 -2.29
N LEU A 92 10.16 -1.43 -1.58
CA LEU A 92 10.91 -0.34 -0.94
C LEU A 92 11.81 -0.87 0.18
N PHE A 93 11.33 -1.83 0.98
CA PHE A 93 12.14 -2.47 2.00
C PHE A 93 13.36 -3.18 1.39
N PHE A 94 13.18 -3.96 0.33
CA PHE A 94 14.30 -4.59 -0.38
C PHE A 94 15.25 -3.56 -0.98
N ARG A 95 14.73 -2.46 -1.54
CA ARG A 95 15.57 -1.39 -2.08
C ARG A 95 16.42 -0.73 -0.99
N PHE A 96 15.84 -0.52 0.19
CA PHE A 96 16.57 -0.01 1.35
C PHE A 96 17.67 -0.97 1.79
N GLN A 97 17.36 -2.26 1.96
CA GLN A 97 18.37 -3.28 2.33
C GLN A 97 19.53 -3.34 1.34
N GLN A 98 19.25 -3.28 0.04
CA GLN A 98 20.28 -3.24 -1.00
C GLN A 98 21.22 -2.04 -0.84
N LYS A 99 20.67 -0.85 -0.56
CA LYS A 99 21.47 0.37 -0.30
C LYS A 99 22.31 0.22 0.96
N THR A 100 21.77 -0.37 2.02
CA THR A 100 22.49 -0.60 3.27
C THR A 100 23.68 -1.54 3.09
N ILE A 101 23.50 -2.65 2.35
CA ILE A 101 24.58 -3.62 2.09
C ILE A 101 25.71 -2.97 1.29
N LEU A 102 25.39 -2.24 0.21
CA LEU A 102 26.38 -1.54 -0.61
C LEU A 102 27.19 -0.52 0.20
N LEU A 103 26.56 0.18 1.14
CA LEU A 103 27.27 1.12 2.03
C LEU A 103 28.26 0.40 2.95
N ASN A 104 27.89 -0.77 3.49
CA ASN A 104 28.78 -1.56 4.33
C ASN A 104 30.00 -2.10 3.56
N GLU A 105 29.82 -2.50 2.30
CA GLU A 105 30.93 -2.97 1.45
C GLU A 105 31.91 -1.85 1.07
N VAL A 106 31.46 -0.60 1.00
CA VAL A 106 32.31 0.56 0.66
C VAL A 106 33.09 1.08 1.87
N LEU A 107 32.54 0.91 3.07
CA LEU A 107 33.11 1.44 4.32
C LEU A 107 33.93 0.42 5.12
N GLY A 108 33.80 -0.88 4.82
CA GLY A 108 34.57 -1.97 5.44
C GLY A 108 35.81 -2.34 4.65
#